data_AF-A0A1G3SMZ3-F1
#
_entry.id   AF-A0A1G3SMZ3-F1
#
_cell.length_a   1.000
_cell.length_b   1.000
_cell.length_c   1.000
_cell.angle_alpha   90.00
_cell.angle_beta   90.00
_cell.angle_gamma   90.00
#
_symmetry.space_group_name_H-M   'P 1'
#
loop_
_entity.id
_entity.type
_entity.pdbx_description
1 polymer ?
#
loop_
_entity_poly.entity_id
_entity_poly.type
_entity_poly.pdbx_seq_one_letter_code
_entity_poly.pdbx_strand_id
1 'polypeptide(L)' 'MDSWVIAMMLGASLFLGGIALVAFLWGIKNGQFDDEKKMMNQVQYDDERELNDAANQQRKKESVNKKEEYRPE' A
#
# COMPACT_ATOMS: atom_id res chain seq x y z
N MET A 1 -17.00 -38.61 -21.21
CA MET A 1 -16.24 -37.34 -21.27
C MET A 1 -15.01 -37.63 -22.11
N ASP A 2 -14.72 -36.81 -23.12
CA ASP A 2 -13.62 -37.08 -24.04
C ASP A 2 -12.26 -36.84 -23.35
N SER A 3 -11.32 -37.76 -23.51
CA SER A 3 -9.98 -37.66 -22.92
C SER A 3 -9.24 -36.40 -23.38
N TRP A 4 -9.52 -35.93 -24.60
CA TRP A 4 -9.01 -34.67 -25.14
C TRP A 4 -9.50 -33.47 -24.33
N VAL A 5 -10.77 -33.46 -23.94
CA VAL A 5 -11.35 -32.39 -23.12
C VAL A 5 -10.69 -32.35 -21.74
N ILE A 6 -10.44 -33.52 -21.14
CA ILE A 6 -9.74 -33.62 -19.85
C ILE A 6 -8.31 -33.08 -19.97
N ALA A 7 -7.59 -33.45 -21.04
CA ALA A 7 -6.23 -32.95 -21.28
C ALA A 7 -6.18 -31.42 -21.44
N MET A 8 -7.14 -30.85 -22.19
CA MET A 8 -7.27 -29.40 -22.35
C MET A 8 -7.56 -28.69 -21.02
N MET A 9 -8.45 -29.23 -20.20
CA MET A 9 -8.78 -28.66 -18.89
C MET A 9 -7.57 -28.69 -17.94
N LEU A 10 -6.85 -29.81 -17.90
CA LEU A 10 -5.63 -29.94 -17.09
C LEU A 10 -4.54 -29.00 -17.59
N GLY A 11 -4.30 -28.94 -18.89
CA GLY A 11 -3.30 -28.06 -19.49
C GLY A 11 -3.58 -26.58 -19.21
N ALA A 12 -4.83 -26.14 -19.40
CA ALA A 12 -5.24 -24.76 -19.12
C ALA A 12 -5.08 -24.41 -17.63
N SER A 13 -5.44 -25.33 -16.74
CA SER A 13 -5.35 -25.13 -15.29
C SER A 13 -3.89 -25.02 -14.82
N LEU A 14 -3.03 -25.92 -15.32
CA LEU A 14 -1.60 -25.92 -14.99
C LEU A 14 -0.88 -24.70 -15.57
N PHE A 15 -1.28 -24.25 -16.76
CA PHE A 15 -0.73 -23.06 -17.40
C PHE A 15 -1.10 -21.79 -16.64
N LEU A 16 -2.37 -21.60 -16.30
CA LEU A 16 -2.83 -20.45 -15.50
C LEU A 16 -2.20 -20.46 -14.10
N GLY A 17 -2.15 -21.63 -13.46
CA GLY A 17 -1.47 -21.80 -12.17
C GLY A 17 0.03 -21.48 -12.25
N GLY A 18 0.69 -21.88 -13.34
CA GLY A 18 2.10 -21.59 -13.59
C GLY A 18 2.37 -20.09 -13.77
N ILE A 19 1.54 -19.40 -14.55
CA ILE A 19 1.64 -17.93 -14.71
C ILE A 19 1.43 -17.23 -13.37
N ALA A 20 0.41 -17.62 -12.61
CA ALA A 20 0.14 -17.04 -11.29
C ALA A 20 1.32 -17.26 -10.34
N LEU A 21 1.92 -18.45 -10.34
CA LEU A 21 3.09 -18.77 -9.52
C LEU A 21 4.31 -17.92 -9.91
N VAL A 22 4.60 -17.77 -11.21
CA VAL A 22 5.71 -16.93 -11.69
C VAL A 22 5.49 -15.47 -11.30
N ALA A 23 4.29 -14.95 -11.49
CA ALA A 23 3.95 -13.58 -11.09
C ALA A 23 4.09 -13.38 -9.58
N PHE A 24 3.65 -14.35 -8.78
CA PHE A 24 3.77 -14.33 -7.33
C PHE A 24 5.24 -14.31 -6.87
N LEU A 25 6.07 -15.20 -7.42
CA LEU A 25 7.50 -15.25 -7.11
C LEU A 25 8.23 -13.97 -7.55
N TRP A 26 7.84 -13.39 -8.69
CA TRP A 26 8.35 -12.10 -9.13
C TRP A 26 7.96 -10.97 -8.18
N GLY A 27 6.71 -10.97 -7.71
CA GLY A 27 6.22 -10.01 -6.70
C GLY A 27 7.00 -10.07 -5.39
N ILE A 28 7.32 -11.28 -4.90
CA ILE A 28 8.19 -11.47 -3.74
C ILE A 28 9.59 -10.91 -4.01
N LYS A 29 10.21 -11.26 -5.14
CA LYS A 29 11.56 -10.79 -5.49
C LYS A 29 11.62 -9.27 -5.63
N ASN A 30 10.56 -8.64 -6.13
CA ASN A 30 10.48 -7.19 -6.32
C ASN A 30 10.05 -6.43 -5.06
N GLY A 31 9.80 -7.11 -3.94
CA GLY A 31 9.41 -6.45 -2.70
C GLY A 31 7.99 -5.87 -2.74
N GLN A 32 7.08 -6.41 -3.57
CA GLN A 32 5.68 -5.95 -3.64
C GLN A 32 4.93 -6.13 -2.30
N PHE A 33 5.48 -6.94 -1.39
CA PHE A 33 4.95 -7.19 -0.05
C PHE A 33 5.72 -6.45 1.06
N ASP A 34 6.74 -5.65 0.73
CA ASP A 34 7.55 -4.97 1.75
C ASP A 34 6.85 -3.73 2.35
N ASP A 35 5.68 -3.33 1.84
CA ASP A 35 4.89 -2.20 2.35
C ASP A 35 4.33 -2.41 3.77
N GLU A 36 4.26 -3.66 4.27
CA GLU A 36 3.89 -3.93 5.67
C GLU A 36 4.89 -3.31 6.68
N LYS A 37 6.18 -3.27 6.33
CA LYS A 37 7.21 -2.67 7.20
C LYS A 37 7.00 -1.17 7.37
N LYS A 38 6.42 -0.50 6.36
CA LYS A 38 6.19 0.93 6.38
C LYS A 38 5.09 1.31 7.37
N MET A 39 4.01 0.53 7.46
CA MET A 39 2.95 0.75 8.45
C MET A 39 3.42 0.41 9.87
N MET A 40 4.18 -0.67 10.03
CA MET A 40 4.67 -1.07 11.35
C MET A 40 5.75 -0.13 11.89
N ASN A 41 6.64 0.39 11.03
CA ASN A 41 7.63 1.40 11.42
C ASN A 41 6.97 2.73 11.82
N GLN A 42 5.88 3.13 11.17
CA GLN A 42 5.17 4.35 11.55
C GLN A 42 4.58 4.25 12.96
N VAL A 43 3.97 3.10 13.31
CA VAL A 43 3.43 2.89 14.66
C VAL A 43 4.53 2.68 15.70
N GLN A 44 5.66 2.07 15.33
CA GLN A 44 6.73 1.72 16.28
C GLN A 44 7.71 2.87 16.57
N TYR A 45 7.89 3.81 15.64
CA TYR A 45 8.88 4.89 15.74
C TYR A 45 8.29 6.30 15.79
N ASP A 46 6.96 6.47 15.94
CA ASP A 46 6.36 7.77 16.27
C ASP A 46 6.90 8.25 17.65
N ASP A 47 7.98 9.03 17.61
CA ASP A 47 8.60 9.67 18.77
C ASP A 47 7.77 10.90 19.19
N GLU A 48 7.77 11.31 20.47
CA GLU A 48 6.93 12.43 20.94
C GLU A 48 7.17 13.74 20.18
N ARG A 49 8.36 13.86 19.59
CA ARG A 49 8.78 15.01 18.77
C ARG A 49 8.02 15.07 17.44
N GLU A 50 7.83 13.95 16.75
CA GLU A 50 7.06 13.91 15.49
C GLU A 50 5.57 14.21 15.72
N LEU A 51 5.00 13.69 16.81
CA LEU A 51 3.62 14.00 17.22
C LEU A 51 3.43 15.50 17.50
N ASN A 52 4.39 16.11 18.22
CA ASN A 52 4.36 17.56 18.51
C ASN A 52 4.54 18.41 17.25
N ASP A 53 5.42 18.01 16.33
CA ASP A 53 5.63 18.72 15.06
C ASP A 53 4.40 18.64 14.16
N ALA A 54 3.75 17.48 14.07
CA ALA A 54 2.48 17.32 13.34
C ALA A 54 1.36 18.20 13.94
N ALA A 55 1.23 18.22 15.27
CA ALA A 55 0.26 19.08 15.96
C ALA A 55 0.54 20.58 15.73
N ASN A 56 1.81 20.99 15.75
CA ASN A 56 2.22 22.36 15.47
C ASN A 56 1.95 22.77 14.01
N GLN A 57 2.13 21.87 13.06
CA GLN A 57 1.79 22.11 11.65
C GLN A 57 0.29 22.29 11.43
N GLN A 58 -0.55 21.49 12.11
CA GLN A 58 -2.01 21.65 12.08
C GLN A 58 -2.43 23.00 12.66
N ARG A 59 -1.92 23.37 13.84
CA ARG A 59 -2.18 24.68 14.47
C ARG A 59 -1.73 25.85 13.58
N LYS A 60 -0.59 25.71 12.89
CA LYS A 60 -0.13 26.71 11.90
C LYS A 60 -1.11 26.84 10.74
N LYS A 61 -1.57 25.73 10.15
CA LYS A 61 -2.56 25.76 9.06
C LYS A 61 -3.88 26.40 9.49
N GLU A 62 -4.40 26.04 10.66
CA GLU A 62 -5.62 26.63 11.21
C GLU A 62 -5.47 28.14 11.44
N SER A 63 -4.35 28.58 12.02
CA SER A 63 -4.11 30.01 12.26
C SER A 63 -3.89 30.82 10.99
N VAL A 64 -3.36 30.21 9.92
CA VAL A 64 -3.24 30.83 8.59
C VAL A 64 -4.62 30.94 7.95
N ASN A 65 -5.41 29.85 7.91
CA ASN A 65 -6.79 29.88 7.38
C ASN A 65 -7.66 30.92 8.10
N LYS A 66 -7.57 30.98 9.43
CA LYS A 66 -8.37 31.93 10.23
C LYS A 66 -7.96 33.39 9.98
N LYS A 67 -6.69 33.65 9.62
CA LYS A 67 -6.21 34.98 9.22
C LYS A 67 -6.62 35.34 7.80
N GLU A 68 -6.67 34.38 6.88
CA GLU A 68 -7.23 34.59 5.54
C GLU A 68 -8.73 34.88 5.60
N GLU A 69 -9.46 34.20 6.48
CA GLU A 69 -10.89 34.42 6.70
C GLU A 69 -11.18 35.75 7.41
N TYR A 70 -10.31 36.20 8.33
CA TYR A 70 -10.37 37.52 8.96
C TYR A 70 -9.56 38.58 8.18
N ARG A 71 -9.77 38.70 6.87
CA ARG A 71 -9.19 39.80 6.09
C ARG A 71 -10.23 40.93 5.97
N PRO A 72 -10.23 41.95 6.85
CA PRO A 72 -11.13 43.09 6.69
C PRO A 72 -10.73 43.85 5.41
N GLU A 73 -11.73 44.10 4.56
CA GLU A 73 -11.64 44.99 3.39
C GLU A 73 -11.33 46.44 3.76
#